data_AF-A0A7S0R792-F1
#
_entry.id   AF-A0A7S0R792-F1
#
_cell.length_a   1.000
_cell.length_b   1.000
_cell.length_c   1.000
_cell.angle_alpha   90.00
_cell.angle_beta   90.00
_cell.angle_gamma   90.00
#
_symmetry.space_group_name_H-M   'P 1'
#
loop_
_entity.id
_entity.type
_entity.pdbx_description
1 polymer ?
#
loop_
_entity_poly.entity_id
_entity_poly.type
_entity_poly.pdbx_seq_one_letter_code
_entity_poly.pdbx_strand_id
1 'polypeptide(L)'
;TGAQGQAGQAAGAGGALGPLGALFSKWQASSKEQGQQAAAVAAAAEKAELEQGKPGLLWHVTQGLATARSHWPEVAAMLKRVWWVDVLFNMRALPLQALSLAVIPVFWTVPRLLAIQLALPVAVLEGKGGKDALARSGELMANLRAAYGWPFVTIIVMVRLLDVARNSVLAAVPGRWWQEVIEVPLALTAVFSLAKLLVIRLQDLLPLAAYLIATSPGKAGESEGDDKDSLGDRIPAPPSQVPTI
;
A
#
# COMPACT_ATOMS: atom_id res chain seq x y z
N THR A 1 16.63 49.54 29.11
CA THR A 1 16.48 49.37 27.65
C THR A 1 16.35 47.89 27.36
N GLY A 2 15.11 47.41 27.23
CA GLY A 2 14.78 45.99 27.12
C GLY A 2 14.69 45.52 25.66
N ALA A 3 15.29 44.37 25.38
CA ALA A 3 15.20 43.70 24.08
C ALA A 3 13.97 42.77 24.07
N GLN A 4 12.92 43.19 23.39
CA GLN A 4 11.76 42.36 23.05
C GLN A 4 12.11 41.49 21.84
N GLY A 5 12.12 40.17 22.06
CA GLY A 5 12.25 39.17 21.00
C GLY A 5 10.94 39.03 20.21
N GLN A 6 11.03 39.17 18.89
CA GLN A 6 9.99 38.74 17.96
C GLN A 6 10.30 37.32 17.50
N ALA A 7 9.62 36.34 18.09
CA ALA A 7 9.52 35.01 17.54
C ALA A 7 8.46 35.02 16.43
N GLY A 8 8.90 34.90 15.18
CA GLY A 8 8.03 34.74 14.03
C GLY A 8 7.29 33.41 14.09
N GLN A 9 5.97 33.46 14.28
CA GLN A 9 5.07 32.36 13.97
C GLN A 9 5.00 32.20 12.45
N ALA A 10 5.67 31.16 11.94
CA ALA A 10 5.44 30.66 10.60
C ALA A 10 4.05 29.99 10.58
N ALA A 11 3.03 30.76 10.19
CA ALA A 11 1.72 30.24 9.84
C ALA A 11 1.88 29.39 8.56
N GLY A 12 1.84 28.07 8.73
CA GLY A 12 1.92 27.11 7.65
C GLY A 12 0.74 27.25 6.69
N ALA A 13 1.06 27.39 5.42
CA ALA A 13 0.13 27.25 4.30
C ALA A 13 -0.41 25.81 4.25
N GLY A 14 -1.47 25.54 4.99
CA GLY A 14 -2.20 24.27 5.03
C GLY A 14 -3.47 24.30 4.18
N GLY A 15 -3.41 24.85 2.97
CA GLY A 15 -4.54 24.92 2.04
C GLY A 15 -4.31 24.03 0.81
N ALA A 16 -5.27 23.17 0.52
CA ALA A 16 -5.45 22.41 -0.73
C ALA A 16 -4.85 20.99 -0.85
N LEU A 17 -4.76 20.23 0.24
CA LEU A 17 -4.84 18.76 0.15
C LEU A 17 -6.24 18.36 0.65
N GLY A 18 -7.16 18.06 -0.27
CA GLY A 18 -8.56 17.77 0.01
C GLY A 18 -8.81 16.49 0.86
N PRO A 19 -9.86 15.70 0.61
CA PRO A 19 -10.22 14.55 1.46
C PRO A 19 -9.11 13.49 1.62
N LEU A 20 -8.12 13.48 0.71
CA LEU A 20 -6.89 12.68 0.81
C LEU A 20 -5.95 13.14 1.93
N GLY A 21 -5.85 14.44 2.20
CA GLY A 21 -5.03 14.99 3.28
C GLY A 21 -5.54 14.54 4.66
N ALA A 22 -6.85 14.60 4.87
CA ALA A 22 -7.48 14.12 6.11
C ALA A 22 -7.30 12.61 6.32
N LEU A 23 -7.35 11.81 5.25
CA LEU A 23 -7.05 10.37 5.28
C LEU A 23 -5.60 10.09 5.66
N PHE A 24 -4.65 10.84 5.09
CA PHE A 24 -3.23 10.68 5.40
C PHE A 24 -2.92 11.05 6.86
N SER A 25 -3.50 12.14 7.38
CA SER A 25 -3.34 12.53 8.78
C SER A 25 -3.92 11.49 9.75
N LYS A 26 -5.08 10.90 9.44
CA LYS A 26 -5.68 9.85 10.26
C LYS A 26 -4.88 8.55 10.23
N TRP A 27 -4.34 8.18 9.07
CA TRP A 27 -3.43 7.05 8.94
C TRP A 27 -2.13 7.29 9.75
N GLN A 28 -1.54 8.47 9.63
CA GLN A 28 -0.33 8.84 10.37
C GLN A 28 -0.57 8.87 11.90
N ALA A 29 -1.76 9.27 12.35
CA ALA A 29 -2.15 9.19 13.76
C ALA A 29 -2.26 7.73 14.23
N SER A 30 -2.90 6.85 13.45
CA SER A 30 -3.03 5.43 13.79
C SER A 30 -1.68 4.69 13.80
N SER A 31 -0.76 5.04 12.88
CA SER A 31 0.61 4.49 12.91
C SER A 31 1.41 4.98 14.11
N LYS A 32 1.17 6.20 14.60
CA LYS A 32 1.78 6.68 15.85
C LYS A 32 1.25 5.94 17.07
N GLU A 33 -0.04 5.63 17.11
CA GLU A 33 -0.64 4.85 18.20
C GLU A 33 -0.11 3.41 18.21
N GLN A 34 -0.04 2.73 17.06
CA GLN A 34 0.56 1.39 16.97
C GLN A 34 2.06 1.41 17.31
N GLY A 35 2.80 2.43 16.87
CA GLY A 35 4.21 2.60 17.20
C GLY A 35 4.44 2.87 18.69
N GLN A 36 3.57 3.65 19.32
CA GLN A 36 3.60 3.93 20.76
C GLN A 36 3.22 2.69 21.59
N GLN A 37 2.28 1.87 21.12
CA GLN A 37 1.92 0.63 21.78
C GLN A 37 3.03 -0.42 21.67
N ALA A 38 3.69 -0.53 20.52
CA ALA A 38 4.88 -1.36 20.34
C ALA A 38 6.06 -0.88 21.20
N ALA A 39 6.27 0.45 21.29
CA ALA A 39 7.29 1.04 22.14
C ALA A 39 6.99 0.86 23.64
N ALA A 40 5.71 0.93 24.05
CA ALA A 40 5.30 0.67 25.43
C ALA A 40 5.48 -0.80 25.83
N VAL A 41 5.21 -1.74 24.92
CA VAL A 41 5.47 -3.17 25.14
C VAL A 41 6.97 -3.44 25.18
N ALA A 42 7.78 -2.81 24.33
CA ALA A 42 9.24 -2.92 24.36
C ALA A 42 9.82 -2.33 25.66
N ALA A 43 9.34 -1.17 26.10
CA ALA A 43 9.77 -0.54 27.35
C ALA A 43 9.31 -1.31 28.60
N ALA A 44 8.14 -1.97 28.54
CA ALA A 44 7.68 -2.87 29.59
C ALA A 44 8.51 -4.17 29.64
N ALA A 45 8.91 -4.70 28.48
CA ALA A 45 9.82 -5.83 28.41
C ALA A 45 11.21 -5.47 28.94
N GLU A 46 11.74 -4.29 28.62
CA GLU A 46 13.03 -3.79 29.11
C GLU A 46 13.02 -3.54 30.63
N LYS A 47 11.90 -3.05 31.18
CA LYS A 47 11.73 -2.93 32.64
C LYS A 47 11.62 -4.27 33.35
N ALA A 48 10.99 -5.28 32.73
CA ALA A 48 10.95 -6.63 33.27
C ALA A 48 12.32 -7.32 33.22
N GLU A 49 13.18 -6.95 32.26
CA GLU A 49 14.55 -7.44 32.12
C GLU A 49 15.52 -6.88 33.17
N LEU A 50 15.24 -5.69 33.70
CA LEU A 50 16.08 -5.03 34.72
C LEU A 50 15.91 -5.57 36.14
N GLU A 51 14.78 -6.23 36.45
CA GLU A 51 14.55 -6.83 37.78
C GLU A 51 14.98 -8.30 37.90
N GLN A 52 15.28 -8.98 36.80
CA GLN A 52 15.83 -10.33 36.80
C GLN A 52 17.31 -10.30 36.45
N GLY A 53 18.16 -10.58 37.44
CA GLY A 53 19.63 -10.57 37.32
C GLY A 53 20.13 -11.17 36.01
N LYS A 54 20.69 -10.31 35.16
CA LYS A 54 21.20 -10.52 33.79
C LYS A 54 21.41 -12.00 33.41
N PRO A 55 20.38 -12.68 32.88
CA PRO A 55 20.62 -13.91 32.16
C PRO A 55 21.38 -13.56 30.88
N GLY A 56 22.45 -14.31 30.57
CA GLY A 56 23.34 -13.98 29.45
C GLY A 56 22.58 -13.91 28.11
N LEU A 57 23.12 -13.19 27.13
CA LEU A 57 22.58 -13.02 25.77
C LEU A 57 22.04 -14.33 25.15
N LEU A 58 22.72 -15.45 25.43
CA LEU A 58 22.32 -16.78 24.99
C LEU A 58 20.94 -17.21 25.49
N TRP A 59 20.55 -16.83 26.71
CA TRP A 59 19.25 -17.13 27.29
C TRP A 59 18.11 -16.38 26.60
N HIS A 60 18.31 -15.11 26.23
CA HIS A 60 17.31 -14.35 25.47
C HIS A 60 17.13 -14.93 24.06
N VAL A 61 18.23 -15.37 23.43
CA VAL A 61 18.17 -16.03 22.11
C VAL A 61 17.45 -17.38 22.22
N THR A 62 17.72 -18.19 23.25
CA THR A 62 17.05 -19.50 23.40
C THR A 62 15.58 -19.35 23.76
N GLN A 63 15.21 -18.38 24.59
CA GLN A 63 13.80 -18.08 24.87
C GLN A 63 13.08 -17.54 23.63
N GLY A 64 13.69 -16.60 22.90
CA GLY A 64 13.14 -16.11 21.63
C GLY A 64 12.95 -17.25 20.62
N LEU A 65 13.89 -18.19 20.55
CA LEU A 65 13.79 -19.36 19.69
C LEU A 65 12.70 -20.34 20.17
N ALA A 66 12.53 -20.52 21.48
CA ALA A 66 11.47 -21.35 22.05
C ALA A 66 10.08 -20.76 21.75
N THR A 67 9.90 -19.44 21.90
CA THR A 67 8.67 -18.73 21.54
C THR A 67 8.43 -18.77 20.04
N ALA A 68 9.45 -18.55 19.21
CA ALA A 68 9.33 -18.69 17.76
C ALA A 68 8.90 -20.13 17.36
N ARG A 69 9.44 -21.14 18.06
CA ARG A 69 9.12 -22.55 17.83
C ARG A 69 7.69 -22.89 18.26
N SER A 70 7.16 -22.30 19.33
CA SER A 70 5.76 -22.54 19.75
C SER A 70 4.75 -21.97 18.76
N HIS A 71 5.08 -20.88 18.07
CA HIS A 71 4.25 -20.31 17.00
C HIS A 71 4.52 -20.92 15.61
N TRP A 72 5.56 -21.74 15.47
CA TRP A 72 5.91 -22.39 14.21
C TRP A 72 4.77 -23.18 13.54
N PRO A 73 3.94 -23.99 14.21
CA PRO A 73 2.87 -24.72 13.54
C PRO A 73 1.80 -23.81 12.94
N GLU A 74 1.49 -22.70 13.59
CA GLU A 74 0.55 -21.69 13.10
C GLU A 74 1.12 -20.93 11.89
N VAL A 75 2.38 -20.48 12.03
CA VAL A 75 3.13 -19.84 10.94
C VAL A 75 3.28 -20.79 9.75
N ALA A 76 3.57 -22.07 9.99
CA ALA A 76 3.72 -23.09 8.95
C ALA A 76 2.39 -23.37 8.23
N ALA A 77 1.26 -23.36 8.94
CA ALA A 77 -0.05 -23.48 8.32
C ALA A 77 -0.37 -22.26 7.43
N MET A 78 -0.06 -21.06 7.89
CA MET A 78 -0.18 -19.83 7.08
C MET A 78 0.77 -19.88 5.87
N LEU A 79 2.04 -20.24 6.06
CA LEU A 79 3.02 -20.38 4.99
C LEU A 79 2.56 -21.41 3.97
N LYS A 80 2.01 -22.55 4.39
CA LYS A 80 1.52 -23.59 3.48
C LYS A 80 0.36 -23.07 2.62
N ARG A 81 -0.55 -22.27 3.20
CA ARG A 81 -1.64 -21.61 2.44
C ARG A 81 -1.09 -20.59 1.45
N VAL A 82 -0.19 -19.72 1.90
CA VAL A 82 0.48 -18.71 1.08
C VAL A 82 1.28 -19.35 -0.05
N TRP A 83 2.04 -20.40 0.24
CA TRP A 83 2.84 -21.16 -0.73
C TRP A 83 1.95 -21.82 -1.78
N TRP A 84 0.83 -22.43 -1.39
CA TRP A 84 -0.11 -22.97 -2.37
C TRP A 84 -0.71 -21.91 -3.28
N VAL A 85 -1.03 -20.72 -2.73
CA VAL A 85 -1.50 -19.59 -3.52
C VAL A 85 -0.40 -19.10 -4.47
N ASP A 86 0.84 -19.02 -4.01
CA ASP A 86 1.99 -18.59 -4.81
C ASP A 86 2.34 -19.60 -5.93
N VAL A 87 2.25 -20.90 -5.66
CA VAL A 87 2.40 -21.94 -6.70
C VAL A 87 1.27 -21.84 -7.72
N LEU A 88 0.03 -21.69 -7.28
CA LEU A 88 -1.11 -21.50 -8.18
C LEU A 88 -0.97 -20.21 -9.01
N PHE A 89 -0.45 -19.16 -8.37
CA PHE A 89 -0.13 -17.88 -8.99
C PHE A 89 0.90 -18.07 -10.09
N ASN A 90 2.07 -18.62 -9.77
CA ASN A 90 3.16 -18.82 -10.73
C ASN A 90 2.74 -19.72 -11.90
N MET A 91 2.00 -20.80 -11.62
CA MET A 91 1.46 -21.68 -12.67
C MET A 91 0.50 -20.98 -13.63
N ARG A 92 -0.24 -19.96 -13.17
CA ARG A 92 -1.13 -19.13 -14.01
C ARG A 92 -0.43 -17.93 -14.63
N ALA A 93 0.52 -17.35 -13.92
CA ALA A 93 1.22 -16.13 -14.29
C ALA A 93 2.24 -16.41 -15.40
N LEU A 94 2.97 -17.52 -15.35
CA LEU A 94 3.96 -17.90 -16.37
C LEU A 94 3.39 -17.96 -17.80
N PRO A 95 2.27 -18.67 -18.07
CA PRO A 95 1.67 -18.66 -19.40
C PRO A 95 1.14 -17.28 -19.79
N LEU A 96 0.67 -16.49 -18.82
CA LEU A 96 0.25 -15.09 -19.04
C LEU A 96 1.42 -14.17 -19.38
N GLN A 97 2.58 -14.41 -18.78
CA GLN A 97 3.82 -13.68 -19.03
C GLN A 97 4.38 -14.06 -20.41
N ALA A 98 4.34 -15.34 -20.78
CA ALA A 98 4.61 -15.81 -22.14
C ALA A 98 3.64 -15.19 -23.17
N LEU A 99 2.35 -15.07 -22.83
CA LEU A 99 1.34 -14.39 -23.65
C LEU A 99 1.56 -12.88 -23.74
N SER A 100 2.10 -12.25 -22.68
CA SER A 100 2.44 -10.82 -22.71
C SER A 100 3.64 -10.50 -23.62
N LEU A 101 4.54 -11.47 -23.78
CA LEU A 101 5.60 -11.42 -24.81
C LEU A 101 5.02 -11.61 -26.22
N ALA A 102 3.87 -12.29 -26.34
CA ALA A 102 3.18 -12.56 -27.61
C ALA A 102 2.27 -11.40 -28.09
N VAL A 103 2.52 -10.15 -27.67
CA VAL A 103 1.79 -8.96 -28.15
C VAL A 103 0.31 -8.92 -27.70
N ILE A 104 -0.04 -9.58 -26.59
CA ILE A 104 -1.32 -9.28 -25.94
C ILE A 104 -1.17 -7.96 -25.19
N PRO A 105 -2.06 -6.97 -25.41
CA PRO A 105 -1.91 -5.64 -24.84
C PRO A 105 -1.83 -5.72 -23.31
N VAL A 106 -0.80 -5.08 -22.75
CA VAL A 106 -0.56 -4.88 -21.31
C VAL A 106 -1.84 -4.49 -20.56
N PHE A 107 -2.74 -3.76 -21.22
CA PHE A 107 -4.06 -3.37 -20.72
C PHE A 107 -4.97 -4.55 -20.32
N TRP A 108 -4.79 -5.72 -20.91
CA TRP A 108 -5.60 -6.92 -20.60
C TRP A 108 -4.99 -7.77 -19.49
N THR A 109 -3.66 -7.83 -19.43
CA THR A 109 -2.92 -8.67 -18.48
C THR A 109 -2.78 -8.02 -17.11
N VAL A 110 -2.51 -6.72 -17.06
CA VAL A 110 -2.35 -5.94 -15.81
C VAL A 110 -3.53 -6.10 -14.84
N PRO A 111 -4.80 -5.90 -15.24
CA PRO A 111 -5.89 -6.02 -14.28
C PRO A 111 -6.16 -7.47 -13.85
N ARG A 112 -5.81 -8.46 -14.69
CA ARG A 112 -5.85 -9.87 -14.25
C ARG A 112 -4.78 -10.16 -13.21
N LEU A 113 -3.55 -9.63 -13.38
CA LEU A 113 -2.49 -9.78 -12.39
C LEU A 113 -2.85 -9.11 -11.06
N LEU A 114 -3.44 -7.91 -11.09
CA LEU A 114 -3.93 -7.22 -9.90
C LEU A 114 -5.00 -8.02 -9.14
N ALA A 115 -5.97 -8.60 -9.85
CA ALA A 115 -7.01 -9.44 -9.24
C ALA A 115 -6.43 -10.66 -8.51
N ILE A 116 -5.32 -11.21 -9.03
CA ILE A 116 -4.66 -12.37 -8.43
C ILE A 116 -3.75 -11.93 -7.27
N GLN A 117 -3.05 -10.80 -7.36
CA GLN A 117 -2.25 -10.26 -6.25
C GLN A 117 -3.11 -9.92 -5.02
N LEU A 118 -4.37 -9.52 -5.23
CA LEU A 118 -5.33 -9.29 -4.15
C LEU A 118 -5.96 -10.55 -3.56
N ALA A 119 -5.84 -11.69 -4.24
CA ALA A 119 -6.33 -12.97 -3.69
C ALA A 119 -5.53 -13.40 -2.46
N LEU A 120 -4.25 -13.01 -2.37
CA LEU A 120 -3.38 -13.27 -1.22
C LEU A 120 -3.90 -12.62 0.08
N PRO A 121 -4.09 -11.29 0.16
CA PRO A 121 -4.62 -10.66 1.36
C PRO A 121 -6.04 -11.14 1.69
N VAL A 122 -6.90 -11.39 0.69
CA VAL A 122 -8.23 -11.99 0.92
C VAL A 122 -8.12 -13.38 1.55
N ALA A 123 -7.21 -14.24 1.06
CA ALA A 123 -7.02 -15.58 1.62
C ALA A 123 -6.44 -15.55 3.04
N VAL A 124 -5.57 -14.58 3.34
CA VAL A 124 -4.96 -14.41 4.67
C VAL A 124 -5.98 -13.84 5.66
N LEU A 125 -6.74 -12.82 5.28
CA LEU A 125 -7.62 -12.07 6.18
C LEU A 125 -9.02 -12.69 6.32
N GLU A 126 -9.58 -13.25 5.25
CA GLU A 126 -10.89 -13.92 5.29
C GLU A 126 -10.79 -15.43 5.53
N GLY A 127 -9.58 -16.01 5.49
CA GLY A 127 -9.36 -17.45 5.66
C GLY A 127 -9.92 -18.32 4.52
N LYS A 128 -10.40 -17.71 3.41
CA LYS A 128 -10.95 -18.42 2.26
C LYS A 128 -9.82 -19.00 1.39
N GLY A 129 -9.97 -20.25 0.99
CA GLY A 129 -8.99 -20.94 0.14
C GLY A 129 -9.37 -20.96 -1.35
N GLY A 130 -8.37 -20.96 -2.21
CA GLY A 130 -8.51 -21.40 -3.60
C GLY A 130 -9.37 -20.52 -4.51
N LYS A 131 -10.37 -21.13 -5.16
CA LYS A 131 -11.20 -20.47 -6.20
C LYS A 131 -12.16 -19.43 -5.61
N ASP A 132 -12.63 -19.63 -4.39
CA ASP A 132 -13.59 -18.73 -3.75
C ASP A 132 -12.93 -17.39 -3.37
N ALA A 133 -11.66 -17.44 -2.93
CA ALA A 133 -10.85 -16.24 -2.71
C ALA A 133 -10.62 -15.45 -4.01
N LEU A 134 -10.41 -16.14 -5.13
CA LEU A 134 -10.24 -15.53 -6.45
C LEU A 134 -11.54 -14.93 -7.01
N ALA A 135 -12.68 -15.60 -6.82
CA ALA A 135 -13.98 -15.07 -7.24
C ALA A 135 -14.32 -13.80 -6.45
N ARG A 136 -14.09 -13.84 -5.13
CA ARG A 136 -14.34 -12.70 -4.25
C ARG A 136 -13.40 -11.52 -4.53
N SER A 137 -12.11 -11.77 -4.76
CA SER A 137 -11.17 -10.71 -5.12
C SER A 137 -11.50 -10.08 -6.48
N GLY A 138 -11.99 -10.89 -7.42
CA GLY A 138 -12.45 -10.43 -8.74
C GLY A 138 -13.67 -9.50 -8.65
N GLU A 139 -14.65 -9.84 -7.81
CA GLU A 139 -15.85 -9.03 -7.58
C GLU A 139 -15.51 -7.67 -6.95
N LEU A 140 -14.69 -7.65 -5.90
CA LEU A 140 -14.23 -6.42 -5.25
C LEU A 140 -13.46 -5.50 -6.22
N MET A 141 -12.66 -6.08 -7.10
CA MET A 141 -11.85 -5.32 -8.05
C MET A 141 -12.62 -4.85 -9.28
N ALA A 142 -13.74 -5.48 -9.65
CA ALA A 142 -14.51 -5.08 -10.82
C ALA A 142 -14.93 -3.60 -10.73
N ASN A 143 -15.32 -3.14 -9.55
CA ASN A 143 -15.76 -1.76 -9.30
C ASN A 143 -14.59 -0.77 -9.11
N LEU A 144 -13.42 -1.26 -8.72
CA LEU A 144 -12.24 -0.43 -8.40
C LEU A 144 -11.20 -0.38 -9.54
N ARG A 145 -11.41 -1.15 -10.60
CA ARG A 145 -10.43 -1.39 -11.66
C ARG A 145 -9.90 -0.12 -12.33
N ALA A 146 -10.78 0.84 -12.61
CA ALA A 146 -10.42 2.09 -13.28
C ALA A 146 -9.61 3.02 -12.35
N ALA A 147 -9.98 3.09 -11.07
CA ALA A 147 -9.33 3.96 -10.08
C ALA A 147 -7.92 3.48 -9.71
N TYR A 148 -7.69 2.16 -9.64
CA TYR A 148 -6.42 1.59 -9.20
C TYR A 148 -5.48 1.14 -10.34
N GLY A 149 -6.03 0.91 -11.54
CA GLY A 149 -5.22 0.52 -12.70
C GLY A 149 -4.19 1.61 -13.08
N TRP A 150 -4.61 2.87 -13.08
CA TRP A 150 -3.75 4.00 -13.44
C TRP A 150 -2.55 4.17 -12.50
N PRO A 151 -2.71 4.29 -11.17
CA PRO A 151 -1.59 4.38 -10.24
C PRO A 151 -0.57 3.24 -10.40
N PHE A 152 -1.05 2.03 -10.63
CA PHE A 152 -0.19 0.86 -10.81
C PHE A 152 0.63 0.95 -12.11
N VAL A 153 0.00 1.34 -13.21
CA VAL A 153 0.70 1.59 -14.49
C VAL A 153 1.72 2.72 -14.32
N THR A 154 1.35 3.81 -13.64
CA THR A 154 2.25 4.93 -13.38
C THR A 154 3.50 4.49 -12.61
N ILE A 155 3.34 3.64 -11.58
CA ILE A 155 4.49 3.12 -10.81
C ILE A 155 5.38 2.23 -11.68
N ILE A 156 4.81 1.33 -12.49
CA ILE A 156 5.60 0.49 -13.41
C ILE A 156 6.39 1.35 -14.39
N VAL A 157 5.75 2.36 -14.98
CA VAL A 157 6.40 3.32 -15.87
C VAL A 157 7.51 4.07 -15.12
N MET A 158 7.27 4.49 -13.89
CA MET A 158 8.27 5.19 -13.06
C MET A 158 9.50 4.33 -12.75
N VAL A 159 9.33 3.03 -12.49
CA VAL A 159 10.47 2.10 -12.32
C VAL A 159 11.32 2.04 -13.59
N ARG A 160 10.68 2.00 -14.77
CA ARG A 160 11.40 2.01 -16.05
C ARG A 160 12.08 3.34 -16.32
N LEU A 161 11.43 4.46 -16.00
CA LEU A 161 12.02 5.79 -16.10
C LEU A 161 13.25 5.94 -15.20
N LEU A 162 13.24 5.37 -13.99
CA LEU A 162 14.40 5.35 -13.11
C LEU A 162 15.58 4.58 -13.72
N ASP A 163 15.33 3.45 -14.40
CA ASP A 163 16.39 2.71 -15.08
C ASP A 163 16.99 3.53 -16.25
N VAL A 164 16.16 4.19 -17.04
CA VAL A 164 16.61 5.08 -18.12
C VAL A 164 17.39 6.28 -17.56
N ALA A 165 16.89 6.89 -16.49
CA ALA A 165 17.55 8.00 -15.81
C ALA A 165 18.92 7.58 -15.25
N ARG A 166 18.98 6.44 -14.56
CA ARG A 166 20.25 5.87 -14.06
C ARG A 166 21.26 5.70 -15.19
N ASN A 167 20.86 5.10 -16.29
CA ASN A 167 21.74 4.85 -17.43
C ASN A 167 22.20 6.15 -18.08
N SER A 168 21.30 7.14 -18.18
CA SER A 168 21.61 8.46 -18.74
C SER A 168 22.61 9.21 -17.86
N VAL A 169 22.43 9.18 -16.53
CA VAL A 169 23.36 9.83 -15.60
C VAL A 169 24.71 9.13 -15.59
N LEU A 170 24.76 7.79 -15.58
CA LEU A 170 26.02 7.04 -15.65
C LEU A 170 26.76 7.28 -16.98
N ALA A 171 26.04 7.41 -18.09
CA ALA A 171 26.62 7.74 -19.40
C ALA A 171 27.17 9.18 -19.46
N ALA A 172 26.61 10.10 -18.67
CA ALA A 172 27.09 11.47 -18.57
C ALA A 172 28.32 11.63 -17.66
N VAL A 173 28.69 10.60 -16.88
CA VAL A 173 29.88 10.65 -16.01
C VAL A 173 31.14 10.67 -16.89
N PRO A 174 32.02 11.69 -16.75
CA PRO A 174 33.25 11.76 -17.52
C PRO A 174 34.14 10.53 -17.29
N GLY A 175 34.75 10.01 -18.36
CA GLY A 175 35.60 8.81 -18.30
C GLY A 175 36.72 8.88 -17.24
N ARG A 176 37.26 10.09 -16.98
CA ARG A 176 38.27 10.32 -15.93
C ARG A 176 37.79 9.89 -14.53
N TRP A 177 36.52 10.12 -14.19
CA TRP A 177 35.98 9.78 -12.87
C TRP A 177 35.86 8.27 -12.66
N TRP A 178 35.75 7.49 -13.73
CA TRP A 178 35.80 6.02 -13.64
C TRP A 178 37.17 5.48 -13.27
N GLN A 179 38.23 6.25 -13.51
CA GLN A 179 39.61 5.85 -13.24
C GLN A 179 40.13 6.43 -11.94
N GLU A 180 39.79 7.69 -11.65
CA GLU A 180 40.33 8.44 -10.51
C GLU A 180 39.47 8.33 -9.25
N VAL A 181 38.14 8.21 -9.37
CA VAL A 181 37.19 8.25 -8.24
C VAL A 181 36.04 7.26 -8.45
N ILE A 182 36.35 5.97 -8.25
CA ILE A 182 35.39 4.86 -8.43
C ILE A 182 34.19 4.93 -7.48
N GLU A 183 34.29 5.71 -6.41
CA GLU A 183 33.25 5.90 -5.41
C GLU A 183 32.04 6.63 -5.98
N VAL A 184 32.22 7.54 -6.94
CA VAL A 184 31.13 8.36 -7.48
C VAL A 184 30.14 7.50 -8.30
N PRO A 185 30.56 6.71 -9.30
CA PRO A 185 29.65 5.82 -10.02
C PRO A 185 28.98 4.77 -9.11
N LEU A 186 29.71 4.31 -8.09
CA LEU A 186 29.21 3.32 -7.13
C LEU A 186 28.12 3.92 -6.24
N ALA A 187 28.37 5.11 -5.67
CA ALA A 187 27.39 5.85 -4.87
C ALA A 187 26.16 6.20 -5.70
N LEU A 188 26.35 6.65 -6.94
CA LEU A 188 25.24 6.99 -7.83
C LEU A 188 24.39 5.75 -8.16
N THR A 189 25.04 4.62 -8.46
CA THR A 189 24.37 3.33 -8.65
C THR A 189 23.61 2.90 -7.40
N ALA A 190 24.19 3.05 -6.21
CA ALA A 190 23.55 2.70 -4.95
C ALA A 190 22.30 3.56 -4.70
N VAL A 191 22.38 4.88 -4.94
CA VAL A 191 21.25 5.81 -4.80
C VAL A 191 20.11 5.45 -5.75
N PHE A 192 20.40 5.22 -7.04
CA PHE A 192 19.37 4.80 -8.00
C PHE A 192 18.77 3.44 -7.65
N SER A 193 19.58 2.51 -7.16
CA SER A 193 19.10 1.18 -6.73
C SER A 193 18.20 1.29 -5.51
N LEU A 194 18.55 2.14 -4.54
CA LEU A 194 17.73 2.41 -3.37
C LEU A 194 16.40 3.08 -3.76
N ALA A 195 16.43 4.09 -4.63
CA ALA A 195 15.22 4.72 -5.15
C ALA A 195 14.32 3.72 -5.87
N LYS A 196 14.89 2.85 -6.71
CA LYS A 196 14.15 1.78 -7.37
C LYS A 196 13.53 0.80 -6.38
N LEU A 197 14.26 0.39 -5.35
CA LEU A 197 13.73 -0.47 -4.29
C LEU A 197 12.56 0.18 -3.55
N LEU A 198 12.64 1.47 -3.24
CA LEU A 198 11.54 2.21 -2.60
C LEU A 198 10.28 2.21 -3.47
N VAL A 199 10.42 2.42 -4.78
CA VAL A 199 9.28 2.40 -5.71
C VAL A 199 8.68 0.99 -5.83
N ILE A 200 9.51 -0.06 -5.90
CA ILE A 200 9.04 -1.45 -5.91
C ILE A 200 8.29 -1.77 -4.61
N ARG A 201 8.80 -1.34 -3.45
CA ARG A 201 8.11 -1.52 -2.17
C ARG A 201 6.79 -0.78 -2.11
N LEU A 202 6.69 0.40 -2.74
CA LEU A 202 5.41 1.11 -2.85
C LEU A 202 4.40 0.32 -3.70
N GLN A 203 4.87 -0.38 -4.74
CA GLN A 203 4.04 -1.27 -5.55
C GLN A 203 3.46 -2.43 -4.73
N ASP A 204 4.24 -2.99 -3.79
CA ASP A 204 3.79 -4.06 -2.90
C ASP A 204 2.70 -3.59 -1.91
N LEU A 205 2.70 -2.31 -1.53
CA LEU A 205 1.76 -1.76 -0.55
C LEU A 205 0.41 -1.33 -1.13
N LEU A 206 0.35 -1.08 -2.45
CA LEU A 206 -0.87 -0.64 -3.12
C LEU A 206 -2.04 -1.62 -3.01
N PRO A 207 -1.84 -2.94 -3.26
CA PRO A 207 -2.91 -3.93 -3.09
C PRO A 207 -3.45 -3.97 -1.66
N LEU A 208 -2.57 -3.82 -0.66
CA LEU A 208 -2.98 -3.79 0.74
C LEU A 208 -3.83 -2.55 1.05
N ALA A 209 -3.41 -1.37 0.59
CA ALA A 209 -4.18 -0.15 0.77
C ALA A 209 -5.56 -0.22 0.07
N ALA A 210 -5.61 -0.77 -1.13
CA ALA A 210 -6.86 -0.99 -1.86
C ALA A 210 -7.81 -1.92 -1.09
N TYR A 211 -7.27 -3.01 -0.54
CA TYR A 211 -8.04 -3.94 0.28
C TYR A 211 -8.59 -3.27 1.55
N LEU A 212 -7.76 -2.51 2.29
CA LEU A 212 -8.18 -1.83 3.51
C LEU A 212 -9.27 -0.77 3.25
N ILE A 213 -9.21 -0.09 2.10
CA ILE A 213 -10.26 0.85 1.68
C ILE A 213 -11.54 0.10 1.33
N ALA A 214 -11.46 -0.98 0.56
CA ALA A 214 -12.61 -1.78 0.15
C ALA A 214 -13.31 -2.48 1.32
N THR A 215 -12.57 -2.82 2.38
CA THR A 215 -13.10 -3.49 3.58
C THR A 215 -13.51 -2.51 4.68
N SER A 216 -13.20 -1.22 4.56
CA SER A 216 -13.65 -0.20 5.51
C SER A 216 -15.15 0.08 5.30
N PRO A 217 -16.04 -0.30 6.24
CA PRO A 217 -17.49 -0.34 6.04
C PRO A 217 -18.19 1.03 5.99
N GLY A 218 -17.46 2.13 5.82
CA GLY A 218 -17.97 3.49 6.11
C GLY A 218 -17.81 4.55 5.02
N LYS A 219 -17.37 4.23 3.79
CA LYS A 219 -17.15 5.26 2.75
C LYS A 219 -17.72 4.98 1.36
N ALA A 220 -18.23 3.78 1.10
CA ALA A 220 -18.78 3.45 -0.22
C ALA A 220 -20.21 4.00 -0.45
N GLY A 221 -20.82 4.67 0.54
CA GLY A 221 -22.18 5.19 0.45
C GLY A 221 -22.32 6.73 0.34
N GLU A 222 -21.23 7.50 0.37
CA GLU A 222 -21.29 8.98 0.48
C GLU A 222 -20.93 9.72 -0.81
N SER A 223 -20.49 9.04 -1.88
CA SER A 223 -20.15 9.69 -3.17
C SER A 223 -21.27 9.72 -4.20
N GLU A 224 -22.46 9.20 -3.90
CA GLU A 224 -23.57 9.09 -4.87
C GLU A 224 -24.87 9.72 -4.34
N GLY A 225 -24.75 10.85 -3.62
CA GLY A 225 -25.89 11.48 -2.94
C GLY A 225 -26.06 12.99 -3.13
N ASP A 226 -25.06 13.74 -3.61
CA ASP A 226 -25.07 15.21 -3.50
C ASP A 226 -25.21 15.97 -4.84
N ASP A 227 -25.80 15.32 -5.86
CA ASP A 227 -26.07 15.93 -7.17
C ASP A 227 -27.56 15.91 -7.58
N LYS A 228 -28.49 15.53 -6.69
CA LYS A 228 -29.93 15.47 -7.02
C LYS A 228 -30.83 16.52 -6.36
N ASP A 229 -30.36 17.31 -5.41
CA ASP A 229 -31.21 18.31 -4.74
C ASP A 229 -31.14 19.72 -5.35
N SER A 230 -30.51 19.90 -6.52
CA SER A 230 -30.50 21.16 -7.28
C SER A 230 -31.35 21.15 -8.57
N LEU A 231 -32.36 20.28 -8.67
CA LEU A 231 -33.54 20.48 -9.52
C LEU A 231 -34.78 20.33 -8.62
N GLY A 232 -35.21 21.38 -7.93
CA GLY A 232 -35.71 22.57 -8.61
C GLY A 232 -37.07 22.30 -9.25
N ASP A 233 -38.07 22.04 -8.42
CA ASP A 233 -39.24 22.91 -8.36
C ASP A 233 -39.96 23.19 -9.69
N ARG A 234 -40.60 22.17 -10.31
CA ARG A 234 -41.72 22.35 -11.27
C ARG A 234 -42.65 21.12 -11.29
N ILE A 235 -43.56 21.02 -10.32
CA ILE A 235 -44.79 20.25 -10.51
C ILE A 235 -45.97 21.22 -10.41
N PRO A 236 -46.66 21.53 -11.52
CA PRO A 236 -47.86 22.37 -11.47
C PRO A 236 -49.00 21.59 -10.79
N ALA A 237 -49.71 22.28 -9.89
CA ALA A 237 -50.86 21.77 -9.17
C ALA A 237 -52.00 21.32 -10.14
N PRO A 238 -52.67 20.19 -9.87
CA PRO A 238 -53.84 19.79 -10.64
C PRO A 238 -55.06 20.70 -10.31
N PRO A 239 -55.87 21.07 -11.32
CA PRO A 239 -57.04 21.91 -11.12
C PRO A 239 -58.16 21.18 -10.36
N SER A 240 -58.91 22.02 -9.65
CA SER A 240 -60.05 21.80 -8.78
C SER A 240 -61.13 20.85 -9.30
N GLN A 241 -61.70 20.13 -8.32
CA GLN A 241 -62.86 19.24 -8.35
C GLN A 241 -64.09 19.81 -9.07
N VAL A 242 -64.82 18.94 -9.77
CA VAL A 242 -66.22 19.16 -10.17
C VAL A 242 -67.09 18.20 -9.35
N PRO A 243 -68.04 18.70 -8.54
CA PRO A 243 -68.99 17.85 -7.83
C PRO A 243 -70.06 17.36 -8.79
N THR A 244 -70.35 16.06 -8.77
CA THR A 244 -71.52 15.49 -9.46
C THR A 244 -72.57 15.16 -8.41
N ILE A 245 -73.79 15.64 -8.66
CA ILE A 245 -75.02 15.50 -7.88
C ILE A 245 -75.56 14.08 -8.02
#